data_AF-A0A0Q8J186-F1
#
_entry.id   AF-A0A0Q8J186-F1
#
_cell.length_a   1.000
_cell.length_b   1.000
_cell.length_c   1.000
_cell.angle_alpha   90.00
_cell.angle_beta   90.00
_cell.angle_gamma   90.00
#
_symmetry.space_group_name_H-M   'P 1'
#
loop_
_entity.id
_entity.type
_entity.pdbx_description
1 polymer ?
#
loop_
_entity_poly.entity_id
_entity_poly.type
_entity_poly.pdbx_seq_one_letter_code
_entity_poly.pdbx_strand_id
1 'polypeptide(L)'
;MISRNNGPQSMRAVIGRERIEAVARPGETYEQVAARLQREGNEESRLVAAPKLQPATRVRKPSKGDEQQDFFIPTVYDVGIRDSRNIMDVAVFRLSKKERRAGEVITYELRDGNVKVSAGPAGMASVWDYDLVLMAVSHLTEAMNRYRDGRGEKPGRVFRPHVGDVLKFLRRAYGGKQKDDLVETCLRLNTTHVAVRRNEKGKNGRTITVNEGEPLISRYKVIENSSGKPEFIEIEVAQWMYQEITGGKKPDVLALHPDFFLIGTGIGRFVYRLARRAAGKTEARWSFQTIYERSGSAGTFKEFCRILRSIVEANDLPEYTLTMEAGQSGPLLAMAHRRRMVDGAAGV
;
A
#
# COMPACT_ATOMS: atom_id res chain seq x y z
N MET A 1 67.86 20.80 -20.41
CA MET A 1 67.75 19.40 -19.90
C MET A 1 66.57 19.40 -18.94
N ILE A 2 65.42 18.76 -19.12
CA ILE A 2 65.00 17.54 -19.83
C ILE A 2 63.54 17.77 -20.25
N SER A 3 63.18 17.43 -21.48
CA SER A 3 61.81 17.25 -21.93
C SER A 3 61.58 15.77 -22.14
N ARG A 4 60.61 15.15 -21.45
CA ARG A 4 59.96 13.91 -21.91
C ARG A 4 58.48 13.92 -21.54
N ASN A 5 57.72 13.97 -22.62
CA ASN A 5 56.27 13.91 -22.75
C ASN A 5 55.82 12.45 -22.53
N ASN A 6 54.94 12.18 -21.55
CA ASN A 6 54.29 10.86 -21.39
C ASN A 6 52.78 11.03 -21.61
N GLY A 7 52.35 10.75 -22.84
CA GLY A 7 50.95 10.52 -23.15
C GLY A 7 50.47 9.14 -22.65
N PRO A 8 49.15 8.93 -22.56
CA PRO A 8 48.56 7.71 -21.98
C PRO A 8 48.76 6.50 -22.90
N GLN A 9 49.51 5.50 -22.41
CA GLN A 9 49.61 4.19 -23.07
C GLN A 9 48.27 3.46 -22.98
N SER A 10 47.75 3.06 -24.13
CA SER A 10 46.50 2.30 -24.26
C SER A 10 46.58 0.95 -23.53
N MET A 11 45.57 0.66 -22.71
CA MET A 11 45.28 -0.69 -22.19
C MET A 11 45.06 -1.68 -23.35
N ARG A 12 46.14 -2.34 -23.80
CA ARG A 12 46.04 -3.63 -24.50
C ARG A 12 46.29 -4.71 -23.46
N ALA A 13 45.25 -5.44 -23.09
CA ALA A 13 45.37 -6.64 -22.28
C ALA A 13 46.29 -7.64 -23.02
N VAL A 14 47.51 -7.81 -22.53
CA VAL A 14 48.45 -8.81 -23.05
C VAL A 14 47.94 -10.18 -22.58
N ILE A 15 47.21 -10.87 -23.45
CA ILE A 15 46.92 -12.29 -23.26
C ILE A 15 48.28 -13.01 -23.35
N GLY A 16 48.72 -13.63 -22.25
CA GLY A 16 50.06 -14.23 -22.15
C GLY A 16 50.31 -15.33 -23.20
N ARG A 17 51.53 -15.38 -23.73
CA ARG A 17 51.88 -16.17 -24.92
C ARG A 17 51.60 -17.68 -24.75
N GLU A 18 51.92 -18.19 -23.57
CA GLU A 18 51.69 -19.57 -23.13
C GLU A 18 50.20 -19.96 -23.14
N ARG A 19 49.33 -19.00 -22.80
CA ARG A 19 47.89 -19.22 -22.72
C ARG A 19 47.26 -19.35 -24.10
N ILE A 20 47.87 -18.78 -25.14
CA ILE A 20 47.40 -18.88 -26.53
C ILE A 20 47.84 -20.21 -27.14
N GLU A 21 49.08 -20.65 -26.87
CA GLU A 21 49.61 -21.92 -27.38
C GLU A 21 48.88 -23.14 -26.78
N ALA A 22 48.47 -23.07 -25.50
CA ALA A 22 47.78 -24.15 -24.82
C ALA A 22 46.37 -24.46 -25.34
N VAL A 23 45.70 -23.50 -25.98
CA VAL A 23 44.32 -23.63 -26.52
C VAL A 23 44.25 -23.53 -28.04
N ALA A 24 45.39 -23.49 -28.72
CA ALA A 24 45.48 -23.48 -30.17
C ALA A 24 45.03 -24.83 -30.76
N ARG A 25 44.16 -24.79 -31.78
CA ARG A 25 43.71 -25.99 -32.49
C ARG A 25 44.62 -26.26 -33.70
N PRO A 26 44.72 -27.51 -34.19
CA PRO A 26 45.56 -27.82 -35.35
C PRO A 26 45.19 -26.97 -36.57
N GLY A 27 46.17 -26.22 -37.10
CA GLY A 27 46.00 -25.34 -38.26
C GLY A 27 45.56 -23.90 -37.96
N GLU A 28 45.31 -23.54 -36.69
CA GLU A 28 45.01 -22.15 -36.32
C GLU A 28 46.29 -21.30 -36.20
N THR A 29 46.26 -20.10 -36.76
CA THR A 29 47.34 -19.11 -36.58
C THR A 29 47.18 -18.39 -35.24
N TYR A 30 48.29 -17.86 -34.73
CA TYR A 30 48.33 -17.19 -33.42
C TYR A 30 47.31 -16.04 -33.28
N GLU A 31 47.11 -15.27 -34.35
CA GLU A 31 46.16 -14.16 -34.40
C GLU A 31 44.70 -14.64 -34.32
N GLN A 32 44.40 -15.80 -34.92
CA GLN A 32 43.05 -16.40 -34.88
C GLN A 32 42.70 -16.88 -33.47
N VAL A 33 43.66 -17.45 -32.75
CA VAL A 33 43.46 -17.89 -31.36
C VAL A 33 43.28 -16.70 -30.42
N ALA A 34 44.09 -15.65 -30.57
CA ALA A 34 43.96 -14.43 -29.78
C ALA A 34 42.60 -13.73 -30.01
N ALA A 35 42.15 -13.67 -31.27
CA ALA A 35 40.85 -13.09 -31.62
C ALA A 35 39.68 -13.91 -31.05
N ARG A 36 39.80 -15.24 -31.01
CA ARG A 36 38.79 -16.13 -30.39
C ARG A 36 38.69 -15.91 -28.90
N LEU A 37 39.82 -15.88 -28.18
CA LEU A 37 39.83 -15.65 -26.73
C LEU A 37 39.27 -14.26 -26.35
N GLN A 38 39.54 -13.24 -27.16
CA GLN A 38 38.95 -11.91 -26.96
C GLN A 38 37.44 -11.90 -27.20
N ARG A 39 36.94 -12.67 -28.18
CA ARG A 39 35.50 -12.83 -28.41
C ARG A 39 34.84 -13.58 -27.25
N GLU A 40 35.41 -14.70 -26.83
CA GLU A 40 34.93 -15.50 -25.70
C GLU A 40 34.89 -14.67 -24.40
N GLY A 41 35.94 -13.89 -24.10
CA GLY A 41 35.97 -13.00 -22.94
C GLY A 41 34.99 -11.81 -23.02
N ASN A 42 34.77 -11.25 -24.21
CA ASN A 42 33.74 -10.23 -24.43
C ASN A 42 32.32 -10.81 -24.33
N GLU A 43 32.14 -12.07 -24.72
CA GLU A 43 30.86 -12.76 -24.66
C GLU A 43 30.50 -13.15 -23.22
N GLU A 44 31.47 -13.64 -22.43
CA GLU A 44 31.32 -13.80 -20.97
C GLU A 44 31.03 -12.46 -20.27
N SER A 45 31.77 -11.41 -20.62
CA SER A 45 31.53 -10.06 -20.06
C SER A 45 30.13 -9.52 -20.42
N ARG A 46 29.62 -9.83 -21.62
CA ARG A 46 28.24 -9.50 -22.04
C ARG A 46 27.18 -10.31 -21.31
N LEU A 47 27.44 -11.58 -21.01
CA LEU A 47 26.53 -12.45 -20.27
C LEU A 47 26.43 -12.04 -18.78
N VAL A 48 27.53 -11.57 -18.19
CA VAL A 48 27.56 -11.04 -16.81
C VAL A 48 26.95 -9.62 -16.72
N ALA A 49 27.00 -8.84 -17.80
CA ALA A 49 26.45 -7.49 -17.90
C ALA A 49 24.98 -7.45 -18.38
N ALA A 50 24.31 -8.60 -18.55
CA ALA A 50 22.87 -8.61 -18.81
C ALA A 50 22.16 -7.88 -17.66
N PRO A 51 21.30 -6.88 -17.93
CA PRO A 51 20.62 -6.16 -16.86
C PRO A 51 19.77 -7.17 -16.09
N LYS A 52 20.06 -7.34 -14.80
CA LYS A 52 19.14 -8.04 -13.89
C LYS A 52 17.79 -7.38 -14.07
N LEU A 53 16.80 -8.10 -14.61
CA LEU A 53 15.44 -7.58 -14.73
C LEU A 53 15.02 -7.12 -13.33
N GLN A 54 14.87 -5.82 -13.15
CA GLN A 54 14.36 -5.29 -11.89
C GLN A 54 12.94 -5.84 -11.72
N PRO A 55 12.59 -6.35 -10.53
CA PRO A 55 11.25 -6.86 -10.29
C PRO A 55 10.22 -5.76 -10.57
N ALA A 56 9.11 -6.12 -11.20
CA ALA A 56 8.08 -5.16 -11.59
C ALA A 56 7.50 -4.45 -10.36
N THR A 57 7.68 -3.12 -10.30
CA THR A 57 7.18 -2.25 -9.23
C THR A 57 5.66 -2.43 -9.05
N ARG A 58 5.23 -2.62 -7.80
CA ARG A 58 3.83 -2.68 -7.34
C ARG A 58 3.27 -1.31 -6.99
N VAL A 59 4.13 -0.32 -6.84
CA VAL A 59 3.78 1.10 -6.70
C VAL A 59 3.76 1.78 -8.07
N ARG A 60 2.63 2.35 -8.46
CA ARG A 60 2.51 3.11 -9.71
C ARG A 60 3.26 4.44 -9.60
N LYS A 61 3.71 4.99 -10.73
CA LYS A 61 4.22 6.37 -10.77
C LYS A 61 3.06 7.36 -10.52
N PRO A 62 3.32 8.49 -9.84
CA PRO A 62 2.37 9.61 -9.77
C PRO A 62 1.90 10.06 -11.16
N SER A 63 0.70 10.62 -11.24
CA SER A 63 0.23 11.32 -12.46
C SER A 63 1.04 12.60 -12.71
N LYS A 64 1.15 13.01 -13.98
CA LYS A 64 1.67 14.35 -14.31
C LYS A 64 0.77 15.40 -13.65
N GLY A 65 1.34 16.24 -12.78
CA GLY A 65 0.61 17.23 -11.95
C GLY A 65 0.45 16.86 -10.48
N ASP A 66 0.78 15.63 -10.07
CA ASP A 66 0.81 15.21 -8.66
C ASP A 66 2.13 15.54 -7.95
N GLU A 67 3.18 15.89 -8.71
CA GLU A 67 4.54 16.08 -8.20
C GLU A 67 4.75 17.43 -7.51
N GLN A 68 3.86 18.39 -7.76
CA GLN A 68 3.96 19.75 -7.23
C GLN A 68 2.69 20.09 -6.45
N GLN A 69 2.84 20.36 -5.15
CA GLN A 69 1.78 20.98 -4.36
C GLN A 69 1.53 22.39 -4.92
N ASP A 70 0.28 22.68 -5.28
CA ASP A 70 -0.11 24.03 -5.72
C ASP A 70 0.08 25.01 -4.55
N PHE A 71 1.18 25.75 -4.55
CA PHE A 71 1.59 26.69 -3.49
C PHE A 71 0.56 27.82 -3.24
N PHE A 72 -0.31 28.10 -4.21
CA PHE A 72 -1.21 29.27 -4.21
C PHE A 72 -2.68 28.96 -3.92
N ILE A 73 -3.02 27.69 -3.64
CA ILE A 73 -4.38 27.31 -3.25
C ILE A 73 -4.31 26.89 -1.78
N PRO A 74 -5.09 27.48 -0.86
CA PRO A 74 -5.24 26.96 0.51
C PRO A 74 -5.89 25.60 0.39
N THR A 75 -5.08 24.55 0.36
CA THR A 75 -5.56 23.28 -0.16
C THR A 75 -6.06 22.38 0.95
N VAL A 76 -7.22 21.78 0.65
CA VAL A 76 -7.71 20.49 1.14
C VAL A 76 -6.61 19.39 1.14
N TYR A 77 -5.42 19.64 0.55
CA TYR A 77 -4.29 18.73 0.39
C TYR A 77 -3.21 18.81 1.50
N ASP A 78 -3.30 19.73 2.47
CA ASP A 78 -2.36 19.73 3.61
C ASP A 78 -2.78 18.72 4.71
N VAL A 79 -3.88 17.99 4.48
CA VAL A 79 -4.39 16.98 5.39
C VAL A 79 -3.63 15.67 5.16
N GLY A 80 -2.73 15.33 6.08
CA GLY A 80 -2.05 14.03 6.06
C GLY A 80 -3.04 12.86 6.16
N ILE A 81 -2.82 11.80 5.38
CA ILE A 81 -3.71 10.62 5.33
C ILE A 81 -3.77 9.95 6.71
N ARG A 82 -4.97 9.56 7.13
CA ARG A 82 -5.27 8.85 8.38
C ARG A 82 -6.17 7.65 8.11
N ASP A 83 -5.89 6.54 8.80
CA ASP A 83 -6.74 5.34 8.83
C ASP A 83 -7.08 4.95 10.27
N SER A 84 -8.24 4.34 10.47
CA SER A 84 -8.68 3.81 11.77
C SER A 84 -7.80 2.62 12.16
N ARG A 85 -7.16 2.70 13.33
CA ARG A 85 -6.28 1.63 13.83
C ARG A 85 -7.04 0.31 14.01
N ASN A 86 -8.27 0.38 14.48
CA ASN A 86 -9.04 -0.78 14.93
C ASN A 86 -9.35 -1.79 13.82
N ILE A 87 -9.39 -1.33 12.57
CA ILE A 87 -9.69 -2.16 11.39
C ILE A 87 -8.52 -2.31 10.42
N MET A 88 -7.28 -2.00 10.83
CA MET A 88 -6.11 -2.21 9.95
C MET A 88 -5.62 -3.65 9.91
N ASP A 89 -5.95 -4.48 10.90
CA ASP A 89 -5.50 -5.88 10.95
C ASP A 89 -6.44 -6.86 10.25
N VAL A 90 -7.65 -6.44 9.89
CA VAL A 90 -8.63 -7.20 9.11
C VAL A 90 -9.11 -6.39 7.91
N ALA A 91 -9.44 -7.03 6.80
CA ALA A 91 -9.98 -6.33 5.65
C ALA A 91 -11.49 -6.13 5.78
N VAL A 92 -11.92 -4.89 6.02
CA VAL A 92 -13.35 -4.51 6.00
C VAL A 92 -13.89 -4.29 4.58
N PHE A 93 -13.18 -4.80 3.58
CA PHE A 93 -13.38 -4.59 2.17
C PHE A 93 -12.81 -5.77 1.37
N ARG A 94 -13.18 -5.87 0.10
CA ARG A 94 -12.55 -6.83 -0.83
C ARG A 94 -11.23 -6.30 -1.40
N LEU A 95 -10.33 -7.23 -1.75
CA LEU A 95 -9.01 -6.89 -2.32
C LEU A 95 -8.97 -6.88 -3.86
N SER A 96 -10.00 -7.39 -4.53
CA SER A 96 -10.10 -7.41 -5.99
C SER A 96 -10.86 -6.19 -6.52
N LYS A 97 -10.53 -5.73 -7.72
CA LYS A 97 -11.35 -4.75 -8.47
C LYS A 97 -12.49 -5.41 -9.23
N LYS A 98 -12.27 -6.63 -9.73
CA LYS A 98 -13.15 -7.31 -10.69
C LYS A 98 -14.35 -7.99 -10.01
N GLU A 99 -14.09 -8.74 -8.95
CA GLU A 99 -15.11 -9.53 -8.26
C GLU A 99 -15.88 -8.63 -7.29
N ARG A 100 -17.08 -8.18 -7.65
CA ARG A 100 -17.89 -7.27 -6.81
C ARG A 100 -18.46 -7.94 -5.56
N ARG A 101 -18.62 -9.27 -5.56
CA ARG A 101 -19.05 -10.05 -4.39
C ARG A 101 -20.38 -9.59 -3.78
N ALA A 102 -21.41 -9.44 -4.61
CA ALA A 102 -22.76 -9.11 -4.13
C ALA A 102 -23.30 -10.25 -3.24
N GLY A 103 -23.80 -9.90 -2.05
CA GLY A 103 -24.32 -10.87 -1.07
C GLY A 103 -23.27 -11.73 -0.35
N GLU A 104 -21.98 -11.52 -0.59
CA GLU A 104 -20.93 -12.28 0.10
C GLU A 104 -20.74 -11.80 1.54
N VAL A 105 -20.30 -12.73 2.39
CA VAL A 105 -19.94 -12.48 3.78
C VAL A 105 -18.51 -12.96 4.00
N ILE A 106 -17.68 -12.11 4.62
CA ILE A 106 -16.38 -12.49 5.16
C ILE A 106 -16.48 -12.49 6.68
N THR A 107 -16.07 -13.57 7.32
CA THR A 107 -16.03 -13.69 8.79
C THR A 107 -14.59 -13.88 9.24
N TYR A 108 -14.16 -13.05 10.19
CA TYR A 108 -12.86 -13.12 10.83
C TYR A 108 -13.03 -13.54 12.28
N GLU A 109 -12.50 -14.70 12.63
CA GLU A 109 -12.42 -15.14 14.03
C GLU A 109 -11.16 -14.55 14.66
N LEU A 110 -11.36 -13.75 15.71
CA LEU A 110 -10.30 -13.10 16.49
C LEU A 110 -10.26 -13.70 17.91
N ARG A 111 -9.23 -13.36 18.68
CA ARG A 111 -9.06 -13.91 20.03
C ARG A 111 -10.16 -13.48 21.01
N ASP A 112 -10.72 -12.30 20.79
CA ASP A 112 -11.65 -11.58 21.65
C ASP A 112 -13.07 -11.50 21.09
N GLY A 113 -13.32 -12.14 19.94
CA GLY A 113 -14.61 -12.11 19.26
C GLY A 113 -14.52 -12.37 17.77
N ASN A 114 -15.49 -11.90 17.00
CA ASN A 114 -15.45 -11.98 15.55
C ASN A 114 -15.85 -10.68 14.85
N VAL A 115 -15.37 -10.53 13.63
CA VAL A 115 -15.73 -9.42 12.73
C VAL A 115 -16.36 -10.03 11.49
N LYS A 116 -17.58 -9.59 11.16
CA LYS A 116 -18.31 -10.01 9.98
C LYS A 116 -18.49 -8.84 9.03
N VAL A 117 -18.09 -9.01 7.79
CA VAL A 117 -18.21 -8.01 6.72
C VAL A 117 -19.17 -8.56 5.68
N SER A 118 -20.31 -7.92 5.47
CA SER A 118 -21.32 -8.37 4.51
C SER A 118 -21.54 -7.34 3.41
N ALA A 119 -21.65 -7.83 2.19
CA ALA A 119 -21.95 -7.04 1.01
C ALA A 119 -23.46 -6.86 0.81
N GLY A 120 -23.88 -5.66 0.40
CA GLY A 120 -25.23 -5.45 -0.11
C GLY A 120 -25.36 -5.73 -1.62
N PRO A 121 -26.50 -5.34 -2.22
CA PRO A 121 -26.81 -5.60 -3.63
C PRO A 121 -25.81 -4.99 -4.62
N ALA A 122 -25.22 -3.85 -4.27
CA ALA A 122 -24.21 -3.17 -5.10
C ALA A 122 -22.82 -3.86 -5.09
N GLY A 123 -22.65 -4.90 -4.27
CA GLY A 123 -21.37 -5.55 -4.03
C GLY A 123 -20.59 -4.95 -2.86
N MET A 124 -19.57 -5.69 -2.41
CA MET A 124 -18.69 -5.26 -1.35
C MET A 124 -17.79 -4.10 -1.79
N ALA A 125 -17.64 -3.11 -0.93
CA ALA A 125 -16.64 -2.07 -1.07
C ALA A 125 -15.25 -2.71 -1.21
N SER A 126 -14.50 -2.24 -2.19
CA SER A 126 -13.11 -2.65 -2.38
C SER A 126 -12.15 -1.78 -1.58
N VAL A 127 -10.91 -2.23 -1.45
CA VAL A 127 -9.83 -1.43 -0.87
C VAL A 127 -9.62 -0.08 -1.57
N TRP A 128 -10.02 0.05 -2.84
CA TRP A 128 -10.03 1.34 -3.55
C TRP A 128 -11.26 2.18 -3.18
N ASP A 129 -12.42 1.57 -2.97
CA ASP A 129 -13.59 2.30 -2.49
C ASP A 129 -13.31 2.90 -1.10
N TYR A 130 -12.63 2.14 -0.24
CA TYR A 130 -12.21 2.56 1.09
C TYR A 130 -11.28 3.79 1.10
N ASP A 131 -10.62 4.13 -0.02
CA ASP A 131 -9.82 5.36 -0.12
C ASP A 131 -10.68 6.61 0.22
N LEU A 132 -11.98 6.62 -0.12
CA LEU A 132 -12.89 7.73 0.22
C LEU A 132 -13.12 7.84 1.74
N VAL A 133 -13.19 6.71 2.44
CA VAL A 133 -13.28 6.67 3.91
C VAL A 133 -12.00 7.23 4.53
N LEU A 134 -10.83 6.87 3.98
CA LEU A 134 -9.55 7.45 4.42
C LEU A 134 -9.54 8.97 4.30
N MET A 135 -10.04 9.53 3.19
CA MET A 135 -10.15 10.99 3.05
C MET A 135 -11.04 11.61 4.12
N ALA A 136 -12.22 11.02 4.37
CA ALA A 136 -13.16 11.51 5.38
C ALA A 136 -12.57 11.47 6.79
N VAL A 137 -11.96 10.35 7.18
CA VAL A 137 -11.28 10.17 8.46
C VAL A 137 -10.13 11.17 8.63
N SER A 138 -9.37 11.42 7.56
CA SER A 138 -8.27 12.39 7.57
C SER A 138 -8.77 13.81 7.85
N HIS A 139 -9.80 14.25 7.13
CA HIS A 139 -10.39 15.58 7.31
C HIS A 139 -11.08 15.74 8.67
N LEU A 140 -11.81 14.73 9.12
CA LEU A 140 -12.44 14.72 10.44
C LEU A 140 -11.40 14.79 11.56
N THR A 141 -10.29 14.07 11.42
CA THR A 141 -9.17 14.12 12.38
C THR A 141 -8.57 15.52 12.44
N GLU A 142 -8.29 16.12 11.28
CA GLU A 142 -7.72 17.47 11.20
C GLU A 142 -8.67 18.53 11.77
N ALA A 143 -9.95 18.49 11.41
CA ALA A 143 -10.95 19.39 11.98
C ALA A 143 -11.05 19.23 13.51
N MET A 144 -10.98 17.99 14.01
CA MET A 144 -11.00 17.73 15.45
C MET A 144 -9.72 18.22 16.15
N ASN A 145 -8.56 18.16 15.49
CA ASN A 145 -7.32 18.75 16.02
C ASN A 145 -7.45 20.26 16.14
N ARG A 146 -7.95 20.94 15.10
CA ARG A 146 -8.21 22.39 15.15
C ARG A 146 -9.17 22.78 16.25
N TYR A 147 -10.24 22.00 16.45
CA TYR A 147 -11.17 22.20 17.57
C TYR A 147 -10.46 22.09 18.92
N ARG A 148 -9.63 21.05 19.12
CA ARG A 148 -8.86 20.88 20.36
C ARG A 148 -7.87 22.02 20.60
N ASP A 149 -7.33 22.60 19.53
CA ASP A 149 -6.43 23.76 19.57
C ASP A 149 -7.17 25.11 19.70
N GLY A 150 -8.51 25.11 19.77
CA GLY A 150 -9.33 26.33 19.87
C GLY A 150 -9.45 27.14 18.58
N ARG A 151 -9.13 26.53 17.42
CA ARG A 151 -9.07 27.18 16.10
C ARG A 151 -10.27 26.84 15.20
N GLY A 152 -11.34 26.26 15.75
CA GLY A 152 -12.53 25.89 14.99
C GLY A 152 -13.61 25.26 15.86
N GLU A 153 -14.76 24.98 15.26
CA GLU A 153 -15.88 24.30 15.90
C GLU A 153 -15.68 22.78 15.94
N LYS A 154 -16.40 22.10 16.85
CA LYS A 154 -16.37 20.65 16.92
C LYS A 154 -16.95 20.07 15.63
N PRO A 155 -16.18 19.26 14.88
CA PRO A 155 -16.67 18.74 13.60
C PRO A 155 -17.83 17.76 13.81
N GLY A 156 -18.81 17.83 12.93
CA GLY A 156 -19.86 16.82 12.82
C GLY A 156 -19.40 15.57 12.06
N ARG A 157 -20.34 14.66 11.80
CA ARG A 157 -20.11 13.40 11.06
C ARG A 157 -20.20 13.55 9.54
N VAL A 158 -20.76 14.66 9.07
CA VAL A 158 -21.02 14.90 7.64
C VAL A 158 -19.80 15.56 7.00
N PHE A 159 -19.34 14.96 5.90
CA PHE A 159 -18.22 15.44 5.11
C PHE A 159 -18.67 15.66 3.66
N ARG A 160 -18.51 16.89 3.14
CA ARG A 160 -19.01 17.29 1.81
C ARG A 160 -17.91 17.85 0.90
N PRO A 161 -17.01 17.01 0.36
CA PRO A 161 -16.00 17.48 -0.58
C PRO A 161 -16.56 17.70 -1.99
N HIS A 162 -15.89 18.57 -2.76
CA HIS A 162 -16.06 18.63 -4.20
C HIS A 162 -15.42 17.40 -4.85
N VAL A 163 -16.03 16.88 -5.92
CA VAL A 163 -15.58 15.64 -6.59
C VAL A 163 -14.14 15.78 -7.13
N GLY A 164 -13.76 16.98 -7.59
CA GLY A 164 -12.39 17.24 -8.01
C GLY A 164 -11.36 17.09 -6.89
N ASP A 165 -11.70 17.51 -5.68
CA ASP A 165 -10.81 17.38 -4.52
C ASP A 165 -10.66 15.93 -4.09
N VAL A 166 -11.75 15.15 -4.19
CA VAL A 166 -11.70 13.70 -3.96
C VAL A 166 -10.74 13.06 -4.94
N LEU A 167 -10.92 13.28 -6.25
CA LEU A 167 -10.07 12.65 -7.25
C LEU A 167 -8.59 13.03 -7.09
N LYS A 168 -8.31 14.30 -6.76
CA LYS A 168 -6.95 14.79 -6.49
C LYS A 168 -6.36 14.18 -5.22
N PHE A 169 -7.09 14.18 -4.10
CA PHE A 169 -6.63 13.59 -2.84
C PHE A 169 -6.31 12.09 -2.97
N LEU A 170 -7.15 11.34 -3.70
CA LEU A 170 -6.95 9.90 -3.94
C LEU A 170 -5.92 9.61 -5.06
N ARG A 171 -5.30 10.66 -5.63
CA ARG A 171 -4.33 10.59 -6.74
C ARG A 171 -4.89 9.86 -7.96
N ARG A 172 -6.17 10.05 -8.27
CA ARG A 172 -6.88 9.42 -9.40
C ARG A 172 -6.92 10.36 -10.58
N ALA A 173 -7.02 9.78 -11.78
CA ALA A 173 -7.28 10.57 -12.98
C ALA A 173 -8.61 11.34 -12.85
N TYR A 174 -8.65 12.54 -13.43
CA TYR A 174 -9.85 13.35 -13.51
C TYR A 174 -10.58 13.11 -14.84
N GLY A 175 -11.87 12.81 -14.80
CA GLY A 175 -12.67 12.55 -15.99
C GLY A 175 -14.10 12.15 -15.67
N GLY A 176 -15.00 12.21 -16.67
CA GLY A 176 -16.44 11.93 -16.48
C GLY A 176 -16.71 10.53 -15.92
N LYS A 177 -16.04 9.51 -16.46
CA LYS A 177 -16.15 8.13 -15.96
C LYS A 177 -15.76 8.03 -14.48
N GLN A 178 -14.70 8.73 -14.07
CA GLN A 178 -14.24 8.69 -12.67
C GLN A 178 -15.21 9.40 -11.71
N LYS A 179 -15.96 10.39 -12.19
CA LYS A 179 -17.06 11.01 -11.43
C LYS A 179 -18.21 10.02 -11.24
N ASP A 180 -18.61 9.34 -12.32
CA ASP A 180 -19.69 8.35 -12.28
C ASP A 180 -19.29 7.14 -11.40
N ASP A 181 -18.04 6.69 -11.50
CA ASP A 181 -17.48 5.61 -10.66
C ASP A 181 -17.49 5.96 -9.15
N LEU A 182 -17.38 7.25 -8.79
CA LEU A 182 -17.44 7.70 -7.38
C LEU A 182 -18.83 7.55 -6.79
N VAL A 183 -19.90 7.72 -7.57
CA VAL A 183 -21.28 7.48 -7.13
C VAL A 183 -21.44 6.00 -6.75
N GLU A 184 -20.95 5.13 -7.62
CA GLU A 184 -20.92 3.68 -7.39
C GLU A 184 -20.05 3.29 -6.18
N THR A 185 -18.94 4.00 -5.93
CA THR A 185 -18.13 3.84 -4.71
C THR A 185 -18.95 4.18 -3.46
N CYS A 186 -19.68 5.30 -3.44
CA CYS A 186 -20.54 5.67 -2.32
C CYS A 186 -21.60 4.61 -2.04
N LEU A 187 -22.26 4.10 -3.08
CA LEU A 187 -23.27 3.04 -2.94
C LEU A 187 -22.68 1.75 -2.36
N ARG A 188 -21.51 1.30 -2.83
CA ARG A 188 -20.83 0.12 -2.26
C ARG A 188 -20.42 0.32 -0.80
N LEU A 189 -19.89 1.48 -0.45
CA LEU A 189 -19.52 1.80 0.93
C LEU A 189 -20.74 1.83 1.86
N ASN A 190 -21.85 2.41 1.39
CA ASN A 190 -23.07 2.52 2.19
C ASN A 190 -23.79 1.17 2.38
N THR A 191 -23.58 0.22 1.47
CA THR A 191 -24.18 -1.11 1.53
C THR A 191 -23.25 -2.18 2.08
N THR A 192 -21.97 -1.87 2.33
CA THR A 192 -21.02 -2.77 2.99
C THR A 192 -21.14 -2.61 4.50
N HIS A 193 -21.65 -3.64 5.16
CA HIS A 193 -21.92 -3.64 6.59
C HIS A 193 -20.82 -4.38 7.35
N VAL A 194 -20.30 -3.76 8.40
CA VAL A 194 -19.29 -4.34 9.29
C VAL A 194 -19.94 -4.54 10.65
N ALA A 195 -20.03 -5.79 11.08
CA ALA A 195 -20.51 -6.18 12.39
C ALA A 195 -19.34 -6.73 13.23
N VAL A 196 -19.24 -6.29 14.46
CA VAL A 196 -18.23 -6.69 15.43
C VAL A 196 -18.93 -7.28 16.63
N ARG A 197 -18.64 -8.55 16.91
CA ARG A 197 -19.08 -9.22 18.12
C ARG A 197 -17.88 -9.36 19.06
N ARG A 198 -17.95 -8.77 20.25
CA ARG A 198 -16.88 -8.85 21.27
C ARG A 198 -17.44 -9.18 22.64
N ASN A 199 -16.61 -9.82 23.46
CA ASN A 199 -16.90 -10.04 24.87
C ASN A 199 -16.31 -8.90 25.69
N GLU A 200 -17.15 -8.17 26.41
CA GLU A 200 -16.76 -7.05 27.25
C GLU A 200 -17.06 -7.34 28.72
N LYS A 201 -16.28 -6.75 29.64
CA LYS A 201 -16.60 -6.81 31.07
C LYS A 201 -17.55 -5.65 31.40
N GLY A 202 -18.78 -5.97 31.74
CA GLY A 202 -19.75 -4.99 32.22
C GLY A 202 -19.34 -4.37 33.56
N LYS A 203 -19.99 -3.25 33.92
CA LYS A 203 -19.72 -2.50 35.17
C LYS A 203 -19.79 -3.35 36.45
N ASN A 204 -20.53 -4.45 36.41
CA ASN A 204 -20.74 -5.37 37.54
C ASN A 204 -19.78 -6.57 37.50
N GLY A 205 -18.73 -6.53 36.67
CA GLY A 205 -17.75 -7.61 36.50
C GLY A 205 -18.23 -8.81 35.66
N ARG A 206 -19.51 -8.83 35.24
CA ARG A 206 -20.07 -9.87 34.36
C ARG A 206 -19.60 -9.67 32.92
N THR A 207 -19.20 -10.75 32.27
CA THR A 207 -18.94 -10.75 30.82
C THR A 207 -20.25 -10.61 30.07
N ILE A 208 -20.36 -9.57 29.24
CA ILE A 208 -21.45 -9.36 28.31
C ILE A 208 -20.92 -9.52 26.88
N THR A 209 -21.72 -10.10 25.99
CA THR A 209 -21.39 -10.12 24.56
C THR A 209 -22.09 -8.96 23.89
N VAL A 210 -21.30 -8.04 23.35
CA VAL A 210 -21.78 -6.89 22.57
C VAL A 210 -21.69 -7.25 21.10
N ASN A 211 -22.76 -6.98 20.35
CA ASN A 211 -22.79 -7.14 18.91
C ASN A 211 -23.26 -5.83 18.30
N GLU A 212 -22.35 -5.12 17.65
CA GLU A 212 -22.60 -3.83 17.03
C GLU A 212 -22.25 -3.93 15.55
N GLY A 213 -23.07 -3.32 14.70
CA GLY A 213 -22.77 -3.28 13.28
C GLY A 213 -23.25 -2.01 12.63
N GLU A 214 -22.48 -1.53 11.66
CA GLU A 214 -22.81 -0.33 10.89
C GLU A 214 -22.22 -0.45 9.47
N PRO A 215 -22.84 0.19 8.45
CA PRO A 215 -22.17 0.45 7.19
C PRO A 215 -20.82 1.17 7.32
N LEU A 216 -19.96 1.06 6.31
CA LEU A 216 -18.70 1.83 6.27
C LEU A 216 -18.94 3.34 6.14
N ILE A 217 -20.03 3.75 5.48
CA ILE A 217 -20.58 5.11 5.53
C ILE A 217 -22.08 5.04 5.81
N SER A 218 -22.59 5.81 6.76
CA SER A 218 -23.98 5.69 7.23
C SER A 218 -24.97 6.25 6.21
N ARG A 219 -24.58 7.30 5.48
CA ARG A 219 -25.38 7.95 4.45
C ARG A 219 -24.48 8.54 3.37
N TYR A 220 -24.99 8.64 2.14
CA TYR A 220 -24.42 9.50 1.11
C TYR A 220 -25.48 10.31 0.38
N LYS A 221 -25.08 11.45 -0.19
CA LYS A 221 -25.87 12.28 -1.10
C LYS A 221 -24.94 12.80 -2.19
N VAL A 222 -25.37 12.69 -3.44
CA VAL A 222 -24.65 13.24 -4.60
C VAL A 222 -25.36 14.51 -5.03
N ILE A 223 -24.60 15.58 -5.22
CA ILE A 223 -25.10 16.83 -5.81
C ILE A 223 -24.50 16.95 -7.20
N GLU A 224 -25.37 17.04 -8.19
CA GLU A 224 -25.01 17.16 -9.60
C GLU A 224 -25.06 18.62 -10.05
N ASN A 225 -24.24 18.96 -11.03
CA ASN A 225 -24.30 20.25 -11.70
C ASN A 225 -25.47 20.32 -12.70
N SER A 226 -25.66 21.46 -13.35
CA SER A 226 -26.69 21.67 -14.37
C SER A 226 -26.62 20.73 -15.57
N SER A 227 -25.48 20.08 -15.79
CA SER A 227 -25.26 19.09 -16.86
C SER A 227 -25.52 17.64 -16.40
N GLY A 228 -26.04 17.43 -15.18
CA GLY A 228 -26.29 16.10 -14.61
C GLY A 228 -25.01 15.34 -14.26
N LYS A 229 -23.90 16.03 -13.99
CA LYS A 229 -22.63 15.42 -13.59
C LYS A 229 -22.34 15.63 -12.11
N PRO A 230 -21.87 14.60 -11.38
CA PRO A 230 -21.52 14.74 -9.96
C PRO A 230 -20.52 15.87 -9.73
N GLU A 231 -20.88 16.80 -8.86
CA GLU A 231 -20.09 17.98 -8.50
C GLU A 231 -19.64 17.92 -7.04
N PHE A 232 -20.55 17.58 -6.13
CA PHE A 232 -20.23 17.33 -4.73
C PHE A 232 -20.74 15.97 -4.30
N ILE A 233 -20.00 15.35 -3.38
CA ILE A 233 -20.50 14.20 -2.62
C ILE A 233 -20.58 14.62 -1.16
N GLU A 234 -21.64 14.21 -0.49
CA GLU A 234 -21.83 14.37 0.94
C GLU A 234 -21.91 12.97 1.52
N ILE A 235 -21.06 12.65 2.48
CA ILE A 235 -21.03 11.35 3.17
C ILE A 235 -21.09 11.56 4.68
N GLU A 236 -21.81 10.68 5.36
CA GLU A 236 -21.82 10.60 6.81
C GLU A 236 -20.92 9.45 7.25
N VAL A 237 -19.88 9.78 8.01
CA VAL A 237 -18.93 8.79 8.53
C VAL A 237 -19.62 7.89 9.55
N ALA A 238 -19.29 6.59 9.53
CA ALA A 238 -19.78 5.62 10.49
C ALA A 238 -19.59 6.12 11.94
N GLN A 239 -20.59 5.92 12.78
CA GLN A 239 -20.61 6.36 14.17
C GLN A 239 -19.38 5.86 14.92
N TRP A 240 -19.01 4.58 14.75
CA TRP A 240 -17.84 4.03 15.44
C TRP A 240 -16.53 4.73 15.04
N MET A 241 -16.31 5.03 13.76
CA MET A 241 -15.14 5.79 13.30
C MET A 241 -15.15 7.23 13.85
N TYR A 242 -16.32 7.86 13.91
CA TYR A 242 -16.45 9.19 14.50
C TYR A 242 -16.10 9.19 16.00
N GLN A 243 -16.52 8.16 16.75
CA GLN A 243 -16.17 8.01 18.16
C GLN A 243 -14.67 7.76 18.37
N GLU A 244 -14.02 6.98 17.50
CA GLU A 244 -12.57 6.76 17.54
C GLU A 244 -11.76 8.06 17.42
N ILE A 245 -12.29 9.04 16.67
CA ILE A 245 -11.61 10.32 16.43
C ILE A 245 -11.97 11.35 17.51
N THR A 246 -13.24 11.41 17.91
CA THR A 246 -13.80 12.49 18.74
C THR A 246 -13.98 12.14 20.21
N GLY A 247 -14.12 10.86 20.55
CA GLY A 247 -14.46 10.39 21.91
C GLY A 247 -13.30 10.49 22.91
N GLY A 248 -12.05 10.36 22.43
CA GLY A 248 -10.85 10.40 23.27
C GLY A 248 -10.08 11.72 23.25
N LYS A 249 -9.11 11.87 24.16
CA LYS A 249 -8.10 12.95 24.11
C LYS A 249 -7.23 12.87 22.86
N LYS A 250 -6.91 11.65 22.43
CA LYS A 250 -6.14 11.37 21.21
C LYS A 250 -7.01 10.53 20.26
N PRO A 251 -7.10 10.89 18.97
CA PRO A 251 -7.74 10.07 17.95
C PRO A 251 -7.07 8.70 17.83
N ASP A 252 -7.86 7.62 17.69
CA ASP A 252 -7.33 6.27 17.43
C ASP A 252 -7.12 6.01 15.93
N VAL A 253 -6.30 6.87 15.32
CA VAL A 253 -5.95 6.79 13.90
C VAL A 253 -4.44 6.76 13.71
N LEU A 254 -4.02 6.17 12.59
CA LEU A 254 -2.62 6.11 12.18
C LEU A 254 -2.39 6.92 10.90
N ALA A 255 -1.31 7.69 10.90
CA ALA A 255 -0.84 8.39 9.71
C ALA A 255 -0.32 7.40 8.67
N LEU A 256 -0.77 7.51 7.42
CA LEU A 256 -0.24 6.75 6.29
C LEU A 256 0.69 7.63 5.43
N HIS A 257 1.60 6.99 4.69
CA HIS A 257 2.46 7.64 3.71
C HIS A 257 1.62 8.16 2.53
N PRO A 258 1.91 9.34 1.96
CA PRO A 258 1.20 9.89 0.78
C PRO A 258 1.17 8.93 -0.42
N ASP A 259 2.22 8.13 -0.60
CA ASP A 259 2.30 7.13 -1.67
C ASP A 259 1.46 5.87 -1.43
N PHE A 260 0.70 5.79 -0.33
CA PHE A 260 -0.25 4.69 -0.10
C PHE A 260 -1.20 4.49 -1.29
N PHE A 261 -1.74 5.59 -1.86
CA PHE A 261 -2.64 5.52 -3.01
C PHE A 261 -1.96 5.05 -4.30
N LEU A 262 -0.63 5.04 -4.33
CA LEU A 262 0.15 4.54 -5.45
C LEU A 262 0.32 3.02 -5.42
N ILE A 263 0.08 2.36 -4.29
CA ILE A 263 0.12 0.89 -4.21
C ILE A 263 -0.98 0.32 -5.10
N GLY A 264 -0.58 -0.41 -6.15
CA GLY A 264 -1.47 -0.87 -7.21
C GLY A 264 -2.22 -2.17 -6.89
N THR A 265 -1.70 -3.00 -5.98
CA THR A 265 -2.29 -4.29 -5.63
C THR A 265 -3.11 -4.20 -4.34
N GLY A 266 -4.26 -4.89 -4.29
CA GLY A 266 -5.09 -4.90 -3.09
C GLY A 266 -4.42 -5.57 -1.89
N ILE A 267 -3.73 -6.70 -2.14
CA ILE A 267 -2.90 -7.36 -1.12
C ILE A 267 -1.77 -6.43 -0.64
N GLY A 268 -1.13 -5.67 -1.52
CA GLY A 268 -0.09 -4.70 -1.13
C GLY A 268 -0.62 -3.61 -0.22
N ARG A 269 -1.81 -3.07 -0.51
CA ARG A 269 -2.47 -2.07 0.36
C ARG A 269 -2.82 -2.66 1.73
N PHE A 270 -3.34 -3.88 1.76
CA PHE A 270 -3.62 -4.58 3.02
C PHE A 270 -2.34 -4.81 3.84
N VAL A 271 -1.28 -5.32 3.20
CA VAL A 271 0.02 -5.56 3.85
C VAL A 271 0.64 -4.26 4.37
N TYR A 272 0.56 -3.15 3.63
CA TYR A 272 1.01 -1.85 4.12
C TYR A 272 0.24 -1.42 5.39
N ARG A 273 -1.10 -1.56 5.40
CA ARG A 273 -1.92 -1.26 6.58
C ARG A 273 -1.53 -2.13 7.78
N LEU A 274 -1.33 -3.42 7.55
CA LEU A 274 -0.90 -4.37 8.57
C LEU A 274 0.49 -4.01 9.11
N ALA A 275 1.46 -3.69 8.25
CA ALA A 275 2.79 -3.25 8.64
C ALA A 275 2.72 -1.97 9.48
N ARG A 276 1.89 -1.00 9.07
CA ARG A 276 1.72 0.26 9.78
C ARG A 276 1.15 0.07 11.18
N ARG A 277 0.20 -0.86 11.35
CA ARG A 277 -0.37 -1.20 12.66
C ARG A 277 0.58 -2.04 13.53
N ALA A 278 1.16 -3.09 12.98
CA ALA A 278 1.89 -4.09 13.74
C ALA A 278 3.36 -3.74 13.94
N ALA A 279 4.06 -3.32 12.90
CA ALA A 279 5.46 -2.91 12.99
C ALA A 279 5.60 -1.45 13.41
N GLY A 280 4.70 -0.56 12.98
CA GLY A 280 4.80 0.87 13.31
C GLY A 280 6.15 1.45 12.87
N LYS A 281 6.99 1.88 13.81
CA LYS A 281 8.37 2.35 13.57
C LYS A 281 9.44 1.30 13.85
N THR A 282 9.05 0.08 14.23
CA THR A 282 9.94 -1.02 14.61
C THR A 282 9.84 -2.16 13.59
N GLU A 283 9.60 -3.38 14.05
CA GLU A 283 9.48 -4.60 13.25
C GLU A 283 8.33 -5.47 13.76
N ALA A 284 7.75 -6.28 12.87
CA ALA A 284 6.77 -7.29 13.22
C ALA A 284 6.87 -8.50 12.29
N ARG A 285 6.52 -9.68 12.81
CA ARG A 285 6.54 -10.96 12.08
C ARG A 285 5.13 -11.54 12.07
N TRP A 286 4.66 -11.92 10.89
CA TRP A 286 3.32 -12.50 10.71
C TRP A 286 3.39 -13.73 9.82
N SER A 287 2.69 -14.81 10.18
CA SER A 287 2.63 -15.98 9.30
C SER A 287 1.84 -15.65 8.03
N PHE A 288 2.26 -16.22 6.89
CA PHE A 288 1.52 -16.05 5.64
C PHE A 288 0.07 -16.50 5.77
N GLN A 289 -0.17 -17.58 6.54
CA GLN A 289 -1.49 -18.11 6.81
C GLN A 289 -2.39 -17.09 7.52
N THR A 290 -1.91 -16.46 8.58
CA THR A 290 -2.70 -15.45 9.31
C THR A 290 -2.96 -14.21 8.47
N ILE A 291 -1.99 -13.78 7.64
CA ILE A 291 -2.22 -12.66 6.72
C ILE A 291 -3.31 -13.03 5.72
N TYR A 292 -3.26 -14.24 5.14
CA TYR A 292 -4.27 -14.73 4.22
C TYR A 292 -5.67 -14.70 4.84
N GLU A 293 -5.83 -15.30 6.02
CA GLU A 293 -7.09 -15.35 6.77
C GLU A 293 -7.65 -13.95 7.07
N ARG A 294 -6.79 -13.02 7.50
CA ARG A 294 -7.22 -11.66 7.86
C ARG A 294 -7.40 -10.73 6.65
N SER A 295 -6.84 -11.09 5.51
CA SER A 295 -6.93 -10.28 4.28
C SER A 295 -8.27 -10.40 3.56
N GLY A 296 -9.06 -11.44 3.84
CA GLY A 296 -10.32 -11.70 3.12
C GLY A 296 -10.13 -12.05 1.63
N SER A 297 -8.93 -12.50 1.25
CA SER A 297 -8.63 -12.95 -0.11
C SER A 297 -9.55 -14.12 -0.52
N ALA A 298 -10.16 -14.06 -1.71
CA ALA A 298 -10.96 -15.19 -2.25
C ALA A 298 -10.14 -16.18 -3.09
N GLY A 299 -8.96 -15.76 -3.57
CA GLY A 299 -8.06 -16.67 -4.27
C GLY A 299 -7.52 -17.75 -3.33
N THR A 300 -7.03 -18.85 -3.88
CA THR A 300 -6.42 -19.92 -3.07
C THR A 300 -5.23 -19.41 -2.26
N PHE A 301 -4.93 -20.05 -1.13
CA PHE A 301 -3.74 -19.73 -0.34
C PHE A 301 -2.44 -19.77 -1.15
N LYS A 302 -2.34 -20.71 -2.10
CA LYS A 302 -1.19 -20.82 -3.03
C LYS A 302 -1.03 -19.55 -3.87
N GLU A 303 -2.12 -19.05 -4.45
CA GLU A 303 -2.11 -17.84 -5.27
C GLU A 303 -1.85 -16.59 -4.43
N PHE A 304 -2.43 -16.52 -3.24
CA PHE A 304 -2.12 -15.47 -2.27
C PHE A 304 -0.63 -15.43 -1.93
N CYS A 305 -0.02 -16.59 -1.60
CA CYS A 305 1.41 -16.70 -1.34
C CYS A 305 2.24 -16.26 -2.55
N ARG A 306 1.84 -16.62 -3.76
CA ARG A 306 2.52 -16.20 -5.00
C ARG A 306 2.53 -14.68 -5.13
N ILE A 307 1.37 -14.03 -4.91
CA ILE A 307 1.26 -12.57 -4.96
C ILE A 307 2.08 -11.92 -3.84
N LEU A 308 2.00 -12.43 -2.61
CA LEU A 308 2.72 -11.89 -1.46
C LEU A 308 4.24 -11.98 -1.66
N ARG A 309 4.77 -13.10 -2.16
CA ARG A 309 6.19 -13.23 -2.52
C ARG A 309 6.62 -12.20 -3.55
N SER A 310 5.77 -11.93 -4.55
CA SER A 310 6.07 -10.91 -5.55
C SER A 310 6.04 -9.48 -5.01
N ILE A 311 5.34 -9.23 -3.89
CA ILE A 311 5.36 -7.96 -3.18
C ILE A 311 6.65 -7.85 -2.35
N VAL A 312 7.06 -8.95 -1.70
CA VAL A 312 8.34 -9.05 -0.98
C VAL A 312 9.52 -8.83 -1.94
N GLU A 313 9.48 -9.43 -3.13
CA GLU A 313 10.54 -9.31 -4.14
C GLU A 313 10.66 -7.89 -4.69
N ALA A 314 9.53 -7.22 -4.96
CA ALA A 314 9.53 -5.82 -5.37
C ALA A 314 10.00 -4.87 -4.26
N ASN A 315 9.70 -5.20 -3.00
CA ASN A 315 10.08 -4.47 -1.78
C ASN A 315 9.92 -2.94 -1.88
N ASP A 316 8.84 -2.49 -2.51
CA ASP A 316 8.61 -1.09 -2.86
C ASP A 316 7.50 -0.43 -2.04
N LEU A 317 6.94 -1.13 -1.04
CA LEU A 317 5.97 -0.55 -0.13
C LEU A 317 6.59 0.65 0.62
N PRO A 318 5.91 1.81 0.68
CA PRO A 318 6.44 2.99 1.36
C PRO A 318 6.80 2.70 2.82
N GLU A 319 7.84 3.35 3.35
CA GLU A 319 8.33 3.23 4.74
C GLU A 319 8.80 1.85 5.22
N TYR A 320 8.46 0.75 4.55
CA TYR A 320 8.69 -0.61 5.04
C TYR A 320 9.59 -1.43 4.10
N THR A 321 10.42 -2.26 4.71
CA THR A 321 11.13 -3.36 4.07
C THR A 321 10.43 -4.65 4.44
N LEU A 322 10.17 -5.49 3.44
CA LEU A 322 9.57 -6.80 3.60
C LEU A 322 10.60 -7.88 3.31
N THR A 323 10.71 -8.85 4.20
CA THR A 323 11.52 -10.05 4.00
C THR A 323 10.74 -11.30 4.37
N MET A 324 11.20 -12.44 3.87
CA MET A 324 10.67 -13.74 4.23
C MET A 324 11.61 -14.44 5.20
N GLU A 325 11.03 -15.00 6.25
CA GLU A 325 11.73 -15.85 7.22
C GLU A 325 11.08 -17.24 7.24
N ALA A 326 11.88 -18.26 7.56
CA ALA A 326 11.34 -19.60 7.83
C ALA A 326 10.64 -19.60 9.20
N GLY A 327 9.41 -20.12 9.27
CA GLY A 327 8.67 -20.33 10.51
C GLY A 327 8.30 -21.79 10.71
N GLN A 328 7.94 -22.14 11.94
CA GLN A 328 7.60 -23.53 12.32
C GLN A 328 6.40 -24.10 11.53
N SER A 329 5.41 -23.25 11.22
CA SER A 329 4.17 -23.65 10.52
C SER A 329 4.09 -23.08 9.10
N GLY A 330 5.23 -22.72 8.51
CA GLY A 330 5.33 -22.12 7.18
C GLY A 330 6.02 -20.75 7.18
N PRO A 331 6.04 -20.07 6.03
CA PRO A 331 6.78 -18.82 5.88
C PRO A 331 6.19 -17.69 6.73
N LEU A 332 7.09 -16.88 7.30
CA LEU A 332 6.77 -15.65 7.99
C LEU A 332 7.11 -14.46 7.08
N LEU A 333 6.26 -13.44 7.11
CA LEU A 333 6.54 -12.12 6.59
C LEU A 333 7.13 -11.29 7.72
N ALA A 334 8.41 -10.91 7.59
CA ALA A 334 9.03 -9.92 8.45
C ALA A 334 8.87 -8.53 7.82
N MET A 335 8.34 -7.60 8.60
CA MET A 335 8.06 -6.23 8.20
C MET A 335 8.87 -5.31 9.08
N ALA A 336 9.78 -4.51 8.52
CA ALA A 336 10.63 -3.60 9.27
C ALA A 336 10.53 -2.18 8.71
N HIS A 337 10.43 -1.17 9.58
CA HIS A 337 10.45 0.22 9.15
C HIS A 337 11.86 0.62 8.66
N ARG A 338 11.97 1.20 7.45
CA ARG A 338 13.25 1.46 6.76
C ARG A 338 14.23 2.31 7.56
N ARG A 339 13.76 3.26 8.38
CA ARG A 339 14.66 4.09 9.22
C ARG A 339 15.43 3.27 10.25
N ARG A 340 14.84 2.20 10.80
CA ARG A 340 15.52 1.31 11.75
C ARG A 340 16.71 0.57 11.13
N MET A 341 16.61 0.21 9.85
CA MET A 341 17.71 -0.48 9.14
C MET A 341 18.94 0.43 8.98
N VAL A 342 18.74 1.75 8.87
CA VAL A 342 19.85 2.71 8.79
C VAL A 342 20.55 2.84 10.14
N ASP A 343 19.80 2.90 11.23
CA ASP A 343 20.37 3.00 12.59
C ASP A 343 21.08 1.70 13.03
N GLY A 344 20.62 0.53 12.57
CA GLY A 344 21.26 -0.76 12.85
C GLY A 344 22.55 -1.03 12.04
N ALA A 345 22.73 -0.37 10.89
CA ALA A 345 23.93 -0.49 10.06
C ALA A 345 25.03 0.52 10.44
N ALA A 346 24.69 1.61 11.12
CA ALA A 346 25.63 2.61 11.62
C ALA A 346 26.19 2.30 13.02
N GLY A 347 25.78 1.17 13.63
CA GLY A 347 26.15 0.76 14.98
C GLY A 347 26.95 -0.54 15.07
N VAL A 348 27.59 -0.97 13.99
CA VAL A 348 28.49 -2.15 13.97
C VAL A 348 29.91 -1.72 13.65
#